data_AF-A0A8J7JL03-F1
#
_entry.id   AF-A0A8J7JL03-F1
#
_cell.length_a   1.000
_cell.length_b   1.000
_cell.length_c   1.000
_cell.angle_alpha   90.00
_cell.angle_beta   90.00
_cell.angle_gamma   90.00
#
_symmetry.space_group_name_H-M   'P 1'
#
loop_
_entity.id
_entity.type
_entity.pdbx_description
1 polymer ?
#
loop_
_entity_poly.entity_id
_entity_poly.type
_entity_poly.pdbx_seq_one_letter_code
_entity_poly.pdbx_strand_id
1 'polypeptide(L)'
;MCTLGAVTGRFLFKTRDLWGESDPFEEIVSRQGRLCYLGLRGQAAPGERGLNSGINEAGVAVAVTFADTVSLADALAKKTPRGVLVEEILGRCSDLASALRTAAEFQQLPLVGGNIVIMTPQGGAVIEELYPWYCVEQTVAPVTVRTNHFINLREPAPLKGDREGGLARHRRMVSLLSDGADVDARQLQAFLADHAGAHPICSHAGELTTVSAVIYDLEGRRLNYAPGPPCRTAWQEYRL
;
A
#
# COMPACT_ATOMS: atom_id res chain seq x y z
N MET A 1 -1.14 -7.89 7.63
CA MET A 1 -0.22 -8.21 6.52
C MET A 1 -0.85 -7.65 5.24
N CYS A 2 -0.10 -7.23 4.23
CA CYS A 2 -0.63 -6.68 2.99
C CYS A 2 0.27 -7.08 1.81
N THR A 3 -0.30 -7.11 0.61
CA THR A 3 0.45 -7.13 -0.65
C THR A 3 0.08 -5.88 -1.42
N LEU A 4 1.07 -5.08 -1.82
CA LEU A 4 0.83 -3.89 -2.64
C LEU A 4 1.91 -3.76 -3.70
N GLY A 5 1.62 -3.03 -4.76
CA GLY A 5 2.53 -2.87 -5.86
C GLY A 5 1.97 -1.93 -6.91
N ALA A 6 2.73 -1.76 -7.99
CA ALA A 6 2.33 -0.92 -9.09
C ALA A 6 2.77 -1.51 -10.43
N VAL A 7 1.97 -1.20 -11.46
CA VAL A 7 2.38 -1.24 -12.86
C VAL A 7 2.78 0.18 -13.22
N THR A 8 4.05 0.39 -13.54
CA THR A 8 4.66 1.72 -13.65
C THR A 8 3.88 2.62 -14.61
N GLY A 9 3.49 3.81 -14.14
CA GLY A 9 2.71 4.78 -14.91
C GLY A 9 1.21 4.51 -15.05
N ARG A 10 0.73 3.32 -14.66
CA ARG A 10 -0.64 2.86 -14.98
C ARG A 10 -1.50 2.58 -13.75
N PHE A 11 -1.02 1.71 -12.86
CA PHE A 11 -1.81 1.21 -11.74
C PHE A 11 -1.01 1.19 -10.46
N LEU A 12 -1.68 1.46 -9.35
CA LEU A 12 -1.23 1.11 -8.00
C LEU A 12 -2.29 0.19 -7.38
N PHE A 13 -1.90 -0.92 -6.77
CA PHE A 13 -2.83 -1.89 -6.21
C PHE A 13 -2.41 -2.34 -4.82
N LYS A 14 -3.37 -2.83 -4.04
CA LYS A 14 -3.17 -3.29 -2.67
C LYS A 14 -4.24 -4.28 -2.22
N THR A 15 -3.85 -5.34 -1.52
CA THR A 15 -4.69 -6.08 -0.57
C THR A 15 -4.43 -5.59 0.84
N ARG A 16 -5.45 -5.62 1.68
CA ARG A 16 -5.34 -5.39 3.12
C ARG A 16 -5.73 -6.67 3.84
N ASP A 17 -4.81 -7.19 4.66
CA ASP A 17 -5.07 -8.37 5.47
C ASP A 17 -4.94 -8.02 6.97
N LEU A 18 -5.95 -8.43 7.74
CA LEU A 18 -6.02 -8.20 9.17
C LEU A 18 -6.00 -9.52 9.93
N TRP A 19 -5.49 -9.45 11.16
CA TRP A 19 -5.52 -10.57 12.09
C TRP A 19 -6.88 -10.63 12.78
N GLY A 20 -7.39 -11.83 13.10
CA GLY A 20 -8.77 -12.06 13.56
C GLY A 20 -9.24 -11.28 14.79
N GLU A 21 -8.32 -10.76 15.61
CA GLU A 21 -8.63 -9.88 16.76
C GLU A 21 -8.80 -8.40 16.37
N SER A 22 -8.57 -8.04 15.11
CA SER A 22 -8.71 -6.66 14.63
C SER A 22 -10.18 -6.35 14.38
N ASP A 23 -10.64 -5.16 14.76
CA ASP A 23 -11.95 -4.62 14.36
C ASP A 23 -11.81 -3.97 12.98
N PRO A 24 -12.25 -4.62 11.88
CA PRO A 24 -11.93 -4.18 10.54
C PRO A 24 -12.79 -2.96 10.16
N PHE A 25 -12.25 -1.77 10.40
CA PHE A 25 -12.79 -0.56 9.82
C PHE A 25 -12.00 -0.18 8.57
N GLU A 26 -12.70 -0.01 7.45
CA GLU A 26 -12.19 0.67 6.27
C GLU A 26 -13.32 1.38 5.53
N GLU A 27 -13.07 2.62 5.14
CA GLU A 27 -14.01 3.43 4.38
C GLU A 27 -13.30 4.18 3.25
N ILE A 28 -14.07 4.51 2.22
CA ILE A 28 -13.63 5.42 1.18
C ILE A 28 -13.85 6.85 1.65
N VAL A 29 -12.82 7.66 1.48
CA VAL A 29 -12.82 9.08 1.79
C VAL A 29 -12.62 9.86 0.50
N SER A 30 -13.50 10.83 0.24
CA SER A 30 -13.30 11.88 -0.76
C SER A 30 -13.08 13.20 -0.03
N ARG A 31 -12.01 13.91 -0.35
CA ARG A 31 -11.64 15.18 0.29
C ARG A 31 -11.01 16.13 -0.71
N GLN A 32 -11.07 17.41 -0.36
CA GLN A 32 -10.43 18.50 -1.09
C GLN A 32 -9.37 19.14 -0.20
N GLY A 33 -8.10 19.00 -0.59
CA GLY A 33 -6.97 19.76 -0.06
C GLY A 33 -6.63 20.91 -1.00
N ARG A 34 -5.34 21.05 -1.34
CA ARG A 34 -4.94 21.78 -2.55
C ARG A 34 -5.35 21.01 -3.81
N LEU A 35 -5.42 19.69 -3.69
CA LEU A 35 -5.90 18.77 -4.71
C LEU A 35 -7.09 17.96 -4.19
N CYS A 36 -8.05 17.64 -5.05
CA CYS A 36 -9.08 16.63 -4.79
C CYS A 36 -8.45 15.23 -4.75
N TYR A 37 -8.83 14.40 -3.78
CA TYR A 37 -8.34 13.03 -3.67
C TYR A 37 -9.38 12.03 -3.14
N LEU A 38 -9.22 10.79 -3.58
CA LEU A 38 -9.92 9.60 -3.08
C LEU A 38 -8.92 8.74 -2.31
N GLY A 39 -9.31 8.27 -1.14
CA GLY A 39 -8.46 7.43 -0.31
C GLY A 39 -9.22 6.37 0.44
N LEU A 40 -8.51 5.36 0.92
CA LEU A 40 -9.01 4.40 1.89
C LEU A 40 -8.46 4.77 3.26
N ARG A 41 -9.38 5.10 4.18
CA ARG A 41 -9.06 5.23 5.60
C ARG A 41 -9.41 3.91 6.25
N GLY A 42 -8.45 3.30 6.94
CA GLY A 42 -8.72 2.09 7.70
C GLY A 42 -7.91 2.05 8.97
N GLN A 43 -8.46 1.36 9.96
CA GLN A 43 -7.86 1.22 11.28
C GLN A 43 -7.59 -0.26 11.54
N ALA A 44 -6.35 -0.62 11.85
CA ALA A 44 -5.94 -1.96 12.25
C ALA A 44 -5.57 -2.01 13.75
N ALA A 45 -5.28 -0.85 14.36
CA ALA A 45 -5.02 -0.73 15.79
C ALA A 45 -5.47 0.65 16.31
N PRO A 46 -5.76 0.78 17.62
CA PRO A 46 -6.00 2.08 18.25
C PRO A 46 -4.86 3.07 17.98
N GLY A 47 -5.21 4.32 17.67
CA GLY A 47 -4.23 5.39 17.38
C GLY A 47 -3.76 5.48 15.93
N GLU A 48 -4.15 4.53 15.06
CA GLU A 48 -3.91 4.66 13.63
C GLU A 48 -4.73 5.84 13.07
N ARG A 49 -4.09 6.69 12.25
CA ARG A 49 -4.68 7.89 11.68
C ARG A 49 -4.24 8.07 10.23
N GLY A 50 -5.06 8.80 9.49
CA GLY A 50 -4.85 9.14 8.09
C GLY A 50 -5.24 8.01 7.13
N LEU A 51 -4.65 8.00 5.93
CA LEU A 51 -5.03 7.11 4.84
C LEU A 51 -4.06 5.93 4.67
N ASN A 52 -4.62 4.76 4.39
CA ASN A 52 -3.88 3.55 4.05
C ASN A 52 -3.37 3.54 2.60
N SER A 53 -4.11 4.21 1.73
CA SER A 53 -3.78 4.42 0.31
C SER A 53 -4.73 5.43 -0.32
N GLY A 54 -4.39 5.95 -1.50
CA GLY A 54 -5.28 6.85 -2.25
C GLY A 54 -4.70 7.28 -3.60
N ILE A 55 -5.47 8.10 -4.32
CA ILE A 55 -5.10 8.78 -5.56
C ILE A 55 -5.68 10.21 -5.56
N ASN A 56 -4.95 11.17 -6.12
CA ASN A 56 -5.42 12.54 -6.30
C ASN A 56 -5.66 12.92 -7.78
N GLU A 57 -6.27 14.08 -8.01
CA GLU A 57 -6.63 14.56 -9.35
C GLU A 57 -5.42 14.78 -10.28
N ALA A 58 -4.23 15.00 -9.71
CA ALA A 58 -2.98 15.06 -10.48
C ALA A 58 -2.47 13.68 -10.93
N GLY A 59 -3.03 12.58 -10.41
CA GLY A 59 -2.61 11.21 -10.71
C GLY A 59 -1.51 10.68 -9.82
N VAL A 60 -1.25 11.33 -8.68
CA VAL A 60 -0.35 10.79 -7.67
C VAL A 60 -1.13 9.78 -6.84
N ALA A 61 -0.73 8.52 -6.92
CA ALA A 61 -1.26 7.43 -6.11
C ALA A 61 -0.23 7.01 -5.05
N VAL A 62 -0.69 6.72 -3.84
CA VAL A 62 0.16 6.29 -2.73
C VAL A 62 -0.48 5.12 -1.99
N ALA A 63 0.32 4.13 -1.60
CA ALA A 63 -0.13 3.02 -0.77
C ALA A 63 0.94 2.62 0.24
N VAL A 64 0.50 2.26 1.45
CA VAL A 64 1.40 1.85 2.54
C VAL A 64 1.08 0.49 3.11
N THR A 65 2.10 -0.18 3.64
CA THR A 65 2.00 -1.39 4.45
C THR A 65 2.87 -1.26 5.68
N PHE A 66 2.60 -2.07 6.70
CA PHE A 66 3.35 -2.09 7.95
C PHE A 66 4.56 -3.02 7.85
N ALA A 67 5.72 -2.55 8.31
CA ALA A 67 6.93 -3.32 8.53
C ALA A 67 7.75 -2.58 9.59
N ASP A 68 7.75 -3.07 10.83
CA ASP A 68 8.47 -2.44 11.95
C ASP A 68 9.04 -3.53 12.87
N THR A 69 9.97 -3.18 13.76
CA THR A 69 10.60 -4.12 14.70
C THR A 69 9.77 -4.33 15.97
N VAL A 70 8.70 -3.56 16.13
CA VAL A 70 7.73 -3.64 17.23
C VAL A 70 6.33 -3.89 16.68
N SER A 71 5.34 -4.14 17.54
CA SER A 71 3.94 -4.26 17.09
C SER A 71 3.41 -2.94 16.54
N LEU A 72 2.36 -2.97 15.72
CA LEU A 72 1.72 -1.75 15.21
C LEU A 72 1.24 -0.85 16.37
N ALA A 73 0.63 -1.45 17.41
CA ALA A 73 0.14 -0.73 18.58
C ALA A 73 1.30 -0.03 19.33
N ASP A 74 2.40 -0.73 19.58
CA ASP A 74 3.58 -0.16 20.25
C ASP A 74 4.21 0.96 19.43
N ALA A 75 4.23 0.81 18.10
CA ALA A 75 4.76 1.84 17.23
C ALA A 75 3.87 3.08 17.25
N LEU A 76 2.55 2.93 17.12
CA LEU A 76 1.59 4.04 17.14
C LEU A 76 1.59 4.81 18.48
N ALA A 77 1.97 4.17 19.58
CA ALA A 77 2.11 4.83 20.88
C ALA A 77 3.28 5.84 20.93
N LYS A 78 4.26 5.75 20.01
CA LYS A 78 5.51 6.52 20.06
C LYS A 78 5.86 7.24 18.76
N LYS A 79 5.23 6.85 17.65
CA LYS A 79 5.59 7.25 16.30
C LYS A 79 4.39 7.86 15.57
N THR A 80 4.68 8.75 14.64
CA THR A 80 3.71 9.34 13.72
C THR A 80 3.13 8.25 12.81
N PRO A 81 1.80 8.12 12.68
CA PRO A 81 1.19 7.15 11.76
C PRO A 81 1.53 7.45 10.30
N ARG A 82 1.89 6.41 9.52
CA ARG A 82 2.19 6.54 8.08
C ARG A 82 1.05 7.17 7.29
N GLY A 83 -0.20 6.94 7.70
CA GLY A 83 -1.35 7.45 6.96
C GLY A 83 -1.44 8.98 6.93
N VAL A 84 -0.77 9.68 7.86
CA VAL A 84 -0.66 11.14 7.83
C VAL A 84 0.22 11.59 6.65
N LEU A 85 1.33 10.89 6.38
CA LEU A 85 2.16 11.15 5.19
C LEU A 85 1.37 10.91 3.90
N VAL A 86 0.54 9.86 3.85
CA VAL A 86 -0.31 9.58 2.69
C VAL A 86 -1.30 10.73 2.45
N GLU A 87 -1.99 11.22 3.49
CA GLU A 87 -2.89 12.38 3.38
C GLU A 87 -2.16 13.64 2.91
N GLU A 88 -0.97 13.90 3.41
CA GLU A 88 -0.15 15.06 3.03
C GLU A 88 0.28 15.02 1.56
N ILE A 89 0.74 13.86 1.08
CA ILE A 89 1.08 13.68 -0.33
C ILE A 89 -0.16 13.88 -1.21
N LEU A 90 -1.24 13.17 -0.92
CA LEU A 90 -2.45 13.22 -1.76
C LEU A 90 -3.09 14.61 -1.78
N GLY A 91 -3.09 15.32 -0.65
CA GLY A 91 -3.70 16.64 -0.53
C GLY A 91 -2.91 17.78 -1.15
N ARG A 92 -1.59 17.61 -1.43
CA ARG A 92 -0.70 18.74 -1.80
C ARG A 92 0.24 18.50 -2.97
N CYS A 93 0.55 17.26 -3.32
CA CYS A 93 1.59 16.94 -4.31
C CYS A 93 0.99 16.62 -5.69
N SER A 94 1.50 17.28 -6.73
CA SER A 94 1.05 17.11 -8.12
C SER A 94 1.93 16.18 -8.94
N ASP A 95 3.08 15.77 -8.41
CA ASP A 95 4.09 14.97 -9.12
C ASP A 95 4.96 14.17 -8.14
N LEU A 96 5.79 13.28 -8.67
CA LEU A 96 6.69 12.44 -7.88
C LEU A 96 7.71 13.28 -7.09
N ALA A 97 8.21 14.37 -7.68
CA ALA A 97 9.25 15.20 -7.05
C ALA A 97 8.72 15.90 -5.79
N SER A 98 7.51 16.44 -5.83
CA SER A 98 6.82 17.02 -4.68
C SER A 98 6.49 15.97 -3.63
N ALA A 99 6.00 14.80 -4.04
CA ALA A 99 5.73 13.69 -3.12
C ALA A 99 6.98 13.22 -2.37
N LEU A 100 8.12 13.10 -3.06
CA LEU A 100 9.40 12.73 -2.44
C LEU A 100 9.94 13.80 -1.49
N ARG A 101 9.75 15.10 -1.81
CA ARG A 101 10.09 16.19 -0.87
C ARG A 101 9.26 16.10 0.42
N THR A 102 7.95 15.91 0.30
CA THR A 102 7.08 15.73 1.46
C THR A 102 7.46 14.49 2.27
N ALA A 103 7.80 13.37 1.61
CA ALA A 103 8.28 12.18 2.32
C ALA A 103 9.60 12.45 3.08
N ALA A 104 10.52 13.21 2.50
CA ALA A 104 11.79 13.57 3.14
C ALA A 104 11.61 14.43 4.40
N GLU A 105 10.57 15.28 4.45
CA GLU A 105 10.20 16.03 5.66
C GLU A 105 9.74 15.08 6.78
N PHE A 106 8.93 14.07 6.43
CA PHE A 106 8.44 13.08 7.39
C PHE A 106 9.52 12.11 7.88
N GLN A 107 10.55 11.86 7.08
CA GLN A 107 11.72 11.04 7.48
C GLN A 107 12.53 11.68 8.61
N GLN A 108 12.34 12.97 8.88
CA GLN A 108 12.92 13.64 10.05
C GLN A 108 12.14 13.39 11.35
N LEU A 109 10.97 12.75 11.26
CA LEU A 109 10.10 12.43 12.39
C LEU A 109 10.16 10.92 12.69
N PRO A 110 9.86 10.50 13.94
CA PRO A 110 9.63 9.10 14.25
C PRO A 110 8.40 8.55 13.51
N LEU A 111 8.53 8.20 12.23
CA LEU A 111 7.46 7.64 11.41
C LEU A 111 7.32 6.13 11.70
N VAL A 112 6.10 5.62 11.79
CA VAL A 112 5.90 4.16 11.92
C VAL A 112 6.45 3.47 10.67
N GLY A 113 7.25 2.41 10.84
CA GLY A 113 7.92 1.74 9.73
C GLY A 113 6.98 1.05 8.74
N GLY A 114 7.44 0.87 7.51
CA GLY A 114 6.64 0.31 6.44
C GLY A 114 7.22 0.47 5.04
N ASN A 115 6.58 -0.16 4.06
CA ASN A 115 6.81 0.17 2.66
C ASN A 115 5.77 1.20 2.23
N ILE A 116 6.22 2.24 1.53
CA ILE A 116 5.40 3.30 0.93
C ILE A 116 5.68 3.26 -0.58
N VAL A 117 4.67 2.98 -1.38
CA VAL A 117 4.78 3.01 -2.84
C VAL A 117 4.04 4.24 -3.35
N ILE A 118 4.76 5.08 -4.09
CA ILE A 118 4.25 6.28 -4.75
C ILE A 118 4.33 6.02 -6.24
N MET A 119 3.23 6.24 -6.97
CA MET A 119 3.18 6.08 -8.41
C MET A 119 2.49 7.27 -9.06
N THR A 120 3.06 7.77 -10.15
CA THR A 120 2.49 8.79 -11.02
C THR A 120 2.55 8.32 -12.47
N PRO A 121 1.87 8.98 -13.43
CA PRO A 121 1.95 8.61 -14.84
C PRO A 121 3.36 8.66 -15.42
N GLN A 122 4.26 9.45 -14.84
CA GLN A 122 5.63 9.65 -15.30
C GLN A 122 6.63 8.69 -14.65
N GLY A 123 6.20 7.91 -13.64
CA GLY A 123 7.07 7.00 -12.90
C GLY A 123 6.70 6.96 -11.41
N GLY A 124 7.47 6.19 -10.65
CA GLY A 124 7.19 6.01 -9.22
C GLY A 124 8.44 5.85 -8.39
N ALA A 125 8.22 5.70 -7.08
CA ALA A 125 9.25 5.37 -6.13
C ALA A 125 8.69 4.46 -5.03
N VAL A 126 9.58 3.66 -4.46
CA VAL A 126 9.33 2.93 -3.22
C VAL A 126 10.21 3.50 -2.14
N ILE A 127 9.60 3.79 -0.99
CA ILE A 127 10.31 4.16 0.24
C ILE A 127 10.11 3.02 1.23
N GLU A 128 11.22 2.44 1.66
CA GLU A 128 11.27 1.48 2.74
C GLU A 128 11.72 2.22 3.99
N GLU A 129 10.86 2.27 5.00
CA GLU A 129 11.00 3.15 6.16
C GLU A 129 11.07 2.35 7.45
N LEU A 130 12.09 2.60 8.26
CA LEU A 130 12.18 2.14 9.64
C LEU A 130 12.97 3.17 10.44
N TYR A 131 12.29 4.15 11.04
CA TYR A 131 12.94 5.27 11.71
C TYR A 131 14.11 4.87 12.65
N PRO A 132 15.29 5.53 12.57
CA PRO A 132 15.62 6.66 11.68
C PRO A 132 16.20 6.24 10.32
N TRP A 133 16.10 4.97 9.93
CA TRP A 133 16.66 4.44 8.69
C TRP A 133 15.60 4.39 7.59
N TYR A 134 16.01 4.71 6.36
CA TYR A 134 15.15 4.58 5.20
C TYR A 134 15.96 4.30 3.94
N CYS A 135 15.30 3.75 2.93
CA CYS A 135 15.84 3.55 1.59
C CYS A 135 14.81 4.03 0.56
N VAL A 136 15.27 4.74 -0.47
CA VAL A 136 14.42 5.19 -1.57
C VAL A 136 14.90 4.54 -2.86
N GLU A 137 13.99 3.86 -3.54
CA GLU A 137 14.19 3.26 -4.86
C GLU A 137 13.29 3.98 -5.87
N GLN A 138 13.87 4.61 -6.89
CA GLN A 138 13.08 5.07 -8.05
C GLN A 138 12.71 3.87 -8.92
N THR A 139 11.42 3.73 -9.24
CA THR A 139 10.92 2.58 -9.99
C THR A 139 11.28 2.72 -11.47
N VAL A 140 12.30 1.98 -11.90
CA VAL A 140 12.71 1.86 -13.32
C VAL A 140 12.16 0.60 -13.98
N ALA A 141 11.73 -0.37 -13.18
CA ALA A 141 11.14 -1.61 -13.68
C ALA A 141 9.68 -1.40 -14.14
N PRO A 142 9.15 -2.24 -15.05
CA PRO A 142 7.74 -2.18 -15.46
C PRO A 142 6.76 -2.39 -14.31
N VAL A 143 7.16 -3.13 -13.28
CA VAL A 143 6.35 -3.45 -12.11
C VAL A 143 7.19 -3.36 -10.84
N THR A 144 6.54 -3.03 -9.72
CA THR A 144 7.13 -3.10 -8.39
C THR A 144 6.14 -3.73 -7.41
N VAL A 145 6.63 -4.52 -6.46
CA VAL A 145 5.81 -5.22 -5.47
C VAL A 145 6.47 -5.07 -4.10
N ARG A 146 5.64 -4.87 -3.08
CA ARG A 146 6.03 -4.86 -1.66
C ARG A 146 5.01 -5.61 -0.81
N THR A 147 5.50 -6.25 0.24
CA THR A 147 4.66 -6.86 1.28
C THR A 147 5.11 -6.33 2.66
N ASN A 148 5.14 -7.15 3.71
CA ASN A 148 5.49 -6.71 5.08
C ASN A 148 6.98 -6.92 5.42
N HIS A 149 7.86 -6.88 4.43
CA HIS A 149 9.31 -6.95 4.61
C HIS A 149 10.00 -5.92 3.70
N PHE A 150 11.26 -5.62 3.99
CA PHE A 150 12.10 -4.73 3.18
C PHE A 150 12.90 -5.53 2.16
N ILE A 151 13.04 -4.97 0.95
CA ILE A 151 13.86 -5.53 -0.12
C ILE A 151 15.24 -4.86 -0.13
N ASN A 152 15.28 -3.54 0.03
CA ASN A 152 16.47 -2.72 -0.12
C ASN A 152 17.02 -2.22 1.23
N LEU A 153 16.13 -1.88 2.17
CA LEU A 153 16.51 -1.41 3.49
C LEU A 153 17.03 -2.58 4.33
N ARG A 154 18.28 -2.46 4.78
CA ARG A 154 18.86 -3.43 5.70
C ARG A 154 18.27 -3.25 7.09
N GLU A 155 17.60 -4.29 7.56
CA GLU A 155 16.98 -4.34 8.88
C GLU A 155 18.05 -4.34 10.00
N PRO A 156 18.01 -3.40 10.96
CA PRO A 156 18.92 -3.39 12.12
C PRO A 156 18.54 -4.44 13.15
N ALA A 157 17.28 -4.91 13.12
CA ALA A 157 16.73 -5.98 13.96
C ALA A 157 15.59 -6.67 13.20
N PRO A 158 15.22 -7.91 13.57
CA PRO A 158 14.13 -8.63 12.92
C PRO A 158 12.80 -7.85 12.96
N LEU A 159 12.11 -7.78 11.83
CA LEU A 159 10.76 -7.22 11.77
C LEU A 159 9.75 -8.08 12.53
N LYS A 160 8.77 -7.42 13.14
CA LYS A 160 7.61 -8.08 13.75
C LYS A 160 6.62 -8.49 12.66
N GLY A 161 6.34 -9.78 12.57
CA GLY A 161 5.33 -10.35 11.67
C GLY A 161 5.81 -11.62 10.99
N ASP A 162 5.00 -12.11 10.06
CA ASP A 162 5.28 -13.30 9.26
C ASP A 162 6.15 -12.94 8.04
N ARG A 163 7.47 -13.02 8.21
CA ARG A 163 8.45 -12.75 7.13
C ARG A 163 8.31 -13.75 5.99
N GLU A 164 8.09 -15.03 6.31
CA GLU A 164 8.00 -16.09 5.30
C GLU A 164 6.78 -15.89 4.40
N GLY A 165 5.61 -15.65 4.99
CA GLY A 165 4.41 -15.33 4.23
C GLY A 165 4.50 -14.01 3.47
N GLY A 166 5.23 -13.03 4.00
CA GLY A 166 5.59 -11.81 3.27
C GLY A 166 6.41 -12.10 2.00
N LEU A 167 7.45 -12.92 2.11
CA LEU A 167 8.32 -13.31 0.99
C LEU A 167 7.59 -14.17 -0.04
N ALA A 168 6.78 -15.13 0.42
CA ALA A 168 6.00 -16.00 -0.44
C ALA A 168 5.01 -15.20 -1.30
N ARG A 169 4.24 -14.30 -0.69
CA ARG A 169 3.30 -13.42 -1.42
C ARG A 169 4.01 -12.47 -2.38
N HIS A 170 5.17 -11.94 -1.99
CA HIS A 170 5.98 -11.11 -2.88
C HIS A 170 6.39 -11.89 -4.15
N ARG A 171 6.98 -13.09 -3.98
CA ARG A 171 7.38 -13.93 -5.12
C ARG A 171 6.18 -14.30 -6.00
N ARG A 172 5.04 -14.63 -5.39
CA ARG A 172 3.81 -14.96 -6.11
C ARG A 172 3.32 -13.79 -6.95
N MET A 173 3.20 -12.60 -6.36
CA MET A 173 2.73 -11.41 -7.08
C MET A 173 3.71 -10.99 -8.18
N VAL A 174 5.03 -11.05 -7.94
CA VAL A 174 6.04 -10.82 -8.99
C VAL A 174 5.88 -11.82 -10.13
N SER A 175 5.64 -13.10 -9.84
CA SER A 175 5.39 -14.12 -10.86
C SER A 175 4.09 -13.91 -11.63
N LEU A 176 3.04 -13.39 -11.01
CA LEU A 176 1.79 -13.06 -11.72
C LEU A 176 1.94 -11.85 -12.64
N LEU A 177 2.86 -10.94 -12.29
CA LEU A 177 3.17 -9.74 -13.04
C LEU A 177 4.34 -9.92 -14.02
N SER A 178 4.88 -11.14 -14.17
CA SER A 178 6.05 -11.38 -15.02
C SER A 178 5.79 -11.11 -16.50
N ASP A 179 4.52 -11.17 -16.93
CA ASP A 179 4.10 -10.87 -18.30
C ASP A 179 4.10 -9.35 -18.59
N GLY A 180 4.43 -8.51 -17.61
CA GLY A 180 4.89 -7.13 -17.83
C GLY A 180 3.80 -6.05 -17.88
N ALA A 181 4.05 -5.01 -18.69
CA ALA A 181 3.33 -3.73 -18.69
C ALA A 181 1.91 -3.79 -19.26
N ASP A 182 1.51 -4.90 -19.88
CA ASP A 182 0.20 -5.05 -20.54
C ASP A 182 -0.92 -5.49 -19.58
N VAL A 183 -0.61 -5.62 -18.29
CA VAL A 183 -1.59 -5.96 -17.25
C VAL A 183 -2.68 -4.89 -17.18
N ASP A 184 -3.93 -5.32 -17.40
CA ASP A 184 -5.12 -4.49 -17.24
C ASP A 184 -5.73 -4.59 -15.83
N ALA A 185 -6.74 -3.76 -15.56
CA ALA A 185 -7.41 -3.75 -14.27
C ALA A 185 -8.09 -5.09 -13.94
N ARG A 186 -8.65 -5.81 -14.94
CA ARG A 186 -9.34 -7.08 -14.72
C ARG A 186 -8.35 -8.19 -14.35
N GLN A 187 -7.17 -8.19 -14.97
CA GLN A 187 -6.07 -9.09 -14.60
C GLN A 187 -5.59 -8.80 -13.18
N LEU A 188 -5.41 -7.53 -12.80
CA LEU A 188 -5.08 -7.16 -11.41
C LEU A 188 -6.15 -7.66 -10.42
N GLN A 189 -7.44 -7.53 -10.75
CA GLN A 189 -8.51 -8.07 -9.89
C GLN A 189 -8.38 -9.58 -9.70
N ALA A 190 -8.05 -10.32 -10.76
CA ALA A 190 -7.80 -11.76 -10.68
C ALA A 190 -6.54 -12.09 -9.87
N PHE A 191 -5.46 -11.34 -10.01
CA PHE A 191 -4.22 -11.54 -9.25
C PHE A 191 -4.42 -11.26 -7.76
N LEU A 192 -5.18 -10.23 -7.41
CA LEU A 192 -5.52 -9.90 -6.02
C LEU A 192 -6.45 -10.94 -5.39
N ALA A 193 -7.16 -11.73 -6.20
CA ALA A 193 -8.01 -12.84 -5.78
C ALA A 193 -7.27 -14.20 -5.73
N ASP A 194 -5.95 -14.23 -5.98
CA ASP A 194 -5.17 -15.48 -6.08
C ASP A 194 -5.05 -16.21 -4.73
N HIS A 195 -5.34 -17.52 -4.77
CA HIS A 195 -5.28 -18.44 -3.62
C HIS A 195 -4.11 -19.43 -3.67
N ALA A 196 -3.14 -19.23 -4.57
CA ALA A 196 -2.09 -20.21 -4.76
C ALA A 196 -1.05 -20.19 -3.62
N GLY A 197 -0.63 -21.38 -3.18
CA GLY A 197 0.40 -21.58 -2.16
C GLY A 197 -0.13 -21.51 -0.72
N ALA A 198 0.78 -21.73 0.25
CA ALA A 198 0.45 -21.73 1.67
C ALA A 198 0.16 -20.33 2.24
N HIS A 199 0.71 -19.29 1.60
CA HIS A 199 0.50 -17.89 1.95
C HIS A 199 -0.08 -17.17 0.72
N PRO A 200 -1.39 -17.35 0.43
CA PRO A 200 -2.03 -16.77 -0.74
C PRO A 200 -2.07 -15.24 -0.68
N ILE A 201 -2.26 -14.59 -1.83
CA ILE A 201 -2.48 -13.13 -1.90
C ILE A 201 -3.85 -12.78 -1.28
N CYS A 202 -4.89 -13.56 -1.61
CA CYS A 202 -6.21 -13.48 -0.98
C CYS A 202 -6.31 -14.54 0.13
N SER A 203 -6.15 -14.14 1.39
CA SER A 203 -6.17 -15.07 2.53
C SER A 203 -7.56 -15.20 3.16
N HIS A 204 -7.94 -16.43 3.49
CA HIS A 204 -9.19 -16.78 4.19
C HIS A 204 -9.00 -17.75 5.36
N ALA A 205 -7.79 -18.26 5.54
CA ALA A 205 -7.52 -19.36 6.46
C ALA A 205 -6.63 -18.88 7.61
N GLY A 206 -6.84 -19.47 8.78
CA GLY A 206 -6.10 -19.14 9.99
C GLY A 206 -6.47 -17.77 10.55
N GLU A 207 -5.51 -17.13 11.20
CA GLU A 207 -5.73 -15.86 11.89
C GLU A 207 -5.66 -14.66 10.94
N LEU A 208 -5.16 -14.80 9.71
CA LEU A 208 -4.99 -13.69 8.75
C LEU A 208 -6.03 -13.76 7.63
N THR A 209 -6.87 -12.73 7.50
CA THR A 209 -7.90 -12.63 6.46
C THR A 209 -7.75 -11.38 5.62
N THR A 210 -7.86 -11.50 4.30
CA THR A 210 -7.96 -10.35 3.39
C THR A 210 -9.31 -9.68 3.56
N VAL A 211 -9.31 -8.44 4.06
CA VAL A 211 -10.52 -7.68 4.37
C VAL A 211 -10.90 -6.70 3.25
N SER A 212 -9.97 -6.39 2.36
CA SER A 212 -10.25 -5.57 1.18
C SER A 212 -9.16 -5.67 0.12
N ALA A 213 -9.50 -5.24 -1.08
CA ALA A 213 -8.54 -5.00 -2.16
C ALA A 213 -8.89 -3.73 -2.93
N VAL A 214 -7.88 -3.07 -3.47
CA VAL A 214 -8.01 -1.81 -4.20
C VAL A 214 -7.05 -1.73 -5.38
N ILE A 215 -7.51 -1.10 -6.47
CA ILE A 215 -6.72 -0.73 -7.63
C ILE A 215 -7.00 0.73 -7.95
N TYR A 216 -5.96 1.55 -7.91
CA TYR A 216 -5.95 2.92 -8.39
C TYR A 216 -5.51 2.92 -9.85
N ASP A 217 -6.43 3.31 -10.74
CA ASP A 217 -6.13 3.58 -12.14
C ASP A 217 -5.66 5.03 -12.23
N LEU A 218 -4.38 5.18 -12.57
CA LEU A 218 -3.79 6.49 -12.71
C LEU A 218 -4.49 7.18 -13.87
N GLU A 219 -4.36 6.73 -15.11
CA GLU A 219 -4.91 7.44 -16.29
C GLU A 219 -6.39 7.84 -16.13
N GLY A 220 -7.23 6.91 -15.66
CA GLY A 220 -8.66 7.13 -15.45
C GLY A 220 -9.02 7.90 -14.18
N ARG A 221 -8.05 8.22 -13.30
CA ARG A 221 -8.23 8.93 -12.02
C ARG A 221 -9.35 8.34 -11.17
N ARG A 222 -9.35 7.01 -11.08
CA ARG A 222 -10.41 6.23 -10.44
C ARG A 222 -9.86 5.15 -9.52
N LEU A 223 -10.70 4.72 -8.60
CA LEU A 223 -10.45 3.64 -7.66
C LEU A 223 -11.44 2.51 -7.93
N ASN A 224 -10.93 1.30 -8.08
CA ASN A 224 -11.71 0.06 -8.05
C ASN A 224 -11.49 -0.59 -6.68
N TYR A 225 -12.55 -0.89 -5.95
CA TYR A 225 -12.47 -1.35 -4.57
C TYR A 225 -13.38 -2.55 -4.31
N ALA A 226 -12.84 -3.56 -3.66
CA ALA A 226 -13.58 -4.69 -3.11
C ALA A 226 -13.62 -4.56 -1.57
N PRO A 227 -14.78 -4.19 -0.97
CA PRO A 227 -14.96 -4.14 0.49
C PRO A 227 -15.12 -5.56 1.08
N GLY A 228 -14.07 -6.35 0.96
CA GLY A 228 -14.00 -7.74 1.38
C GLY A 228 -12.96 -8.51 0.56
N PRO A 229 -12.84 -9.83 0.77
CA PRO A 229 -11.95 -10.64 -0.05
C PRO A 229 -12.33 -10.53 -1.54
N PRO A 230 -11.40 -10.11 -2.43
CA PRO A 230 -11.71 -9.81 -3.84
C PRO A 230 -12.23 -11.01 -4.65
N CYS A 231 -12.03 -12.24 -4.19
CA CYS A 231 -12.60 -13.43 -4.82
C CYS A 231 -14.08 -13.67 -4.51
N ARG A 232 -14.64 -13.01 -3.49
CA ARG A 232 -16.03 -13.18 -3.01
C ARG A 232 -16.83 -11.88 -3.03
N THR A 233 -16.17 -10.75 -3.21
CA THR A 233 -16.77 -9.43 -3.15
C THR A 233 -16.76 -8.78 -4.53
N ALA A 234 -17.89 -8.17 -4.91
CA ALA A 234 -17.98 -7.40 -6.15
C ALA A 234 -17.12 -6.13 -6.06
N TRP A 235 -16.43 -5.82 -7.14
CA TRP A 235 -15.66 -4.59 -7.28
C TRP A 235 -16.58 -3.40 -7.55
N GLN A 236 -16.29 -2.29 -6.87
CA GLN A 236 -17.01 -1.02 -6.99
C GLN A 236 -16.07 0.04 -7.54
N GLU A 237 -16.53 0.84 -8.51
CA GLU A 237 -15.75 1.92 -9.10
C GLU A 237 -16.13 3.27 -8.48
N TYR A 238 -15.13 4.09 -8.17
CA TYR A 238 -15.27 5.45 -7.67
C TYR A 238 -14.36 6.37 -8.48
N ARG A 239 -14.83 7.60 -8.74
CA ARG A 239 -14.12 8.59 -9.55
C ARG A 239 -13.93 9.87 -8.74
N LEU A 240 -12.83 10.55 -9.02
CA LEU A 240 -12.56 11.90 -8.55
C LEU A 240 -13.53 12.91 -9.14
#